data_AF-A0A8T7GWA6-F1
#
_entry.id   AF-A0A8T7GWA6-F1
#
_cell.length_a   1.000
_cell.length_b   1.000
_cell.length_c   1.000
_cell.angle_alpha   90.00
_cell.angle_beta   90.00
_cell.angle_gamma   90.00
#
_symmetry.space_group_name_H-M   'P 1'
#
loop_
_entity.id
_entity.type
_entity.pdbx_description
1 polymer ?
#
loop_
_entity_poly.entity_id
_entity_poly.type
_entity_poly.pdbx_seq_one_letter_code
_entity_poly.pdbx_strand_id
1 'polypeptide(L)'
;MMVIDWEAQELFRKYRVVEGPVKQKLFNELVFKRDLYFIVGNTWKYHKSFMIIGLFYPPKGTVPVKPPVPIFKDKPKQKTLFDIIQQK
;
A
#
# COMPACT_ATOMS: atom_id res chain seq x y z
N MET A 1 11.43 -2.04 17.71
CA MET A 1 11.45 -3.10 16.68
C MET A 1 11.92 -2.44 15.39
N MET A 2 13.09 -2.82 14.89
CA MET A 2 13.67 -2.24 13.67
C MET A 2 13.36 -3.19 12.51
N VAL A 3 12.62 -2.72 11.50
CA VAL A 3 12.37 -3.50 10.28
C VAL A 3 13.56 -3.26 9.37
N ILE A 4 14.41 -4.27 9.21
CA ILE A 4 15.55 -4.22 8.31
C ILE A 4 15.22 -5.10 7.12
N ASP A 5 15.38 -4.53 5.92
CA ASP A 5 15.27 -5.29 4.68
C ASP A 5 16.43 -6.29 4.58
N TRP A 6 16.10 -7.58 4.55
CA TRP A 6 17.09 -8.67 4.50
C TRP A 6 17.99 -8.58 3.27
N GLU A 7 17.44 -8.24 2.10
CA GLU A 7 18.24 -8.11 0.88
C GLU A 7 19.23 -6.96 0.99
N ALA A 8 18.80 -5.84 1.56
CA ALA A 8 19.70 -4.71 1.81
C ALA A 8 20.84 -5.08 2.75
N GLN A 9 20.55 -5.85 3.80
CA GLN A 9 21.54 -6.29 4.77
C GLN A 9 22.51 -7.32 4.19
N GLU A 10 22.03 -8.32 3.44
CA GLU A 10 22.91 -9.30 2.78
C GLU A 10 23.77 -8.65 1.69
N LEU A 11 23.21 -7.71 0.94
CA LEU A 11 23.97 -6.93 -0.05
C LEU A 11 25.08 -6.14 0.64
N PHE A 12 24.77 -5.46 1.74
CA PHE A 12 25.79 -4.75 2.51
C PHE A 12 26.82 -5.71 3.14
N ARG A 13 26.43 -6.88 3.63
CA ARG A 13 27.36 -7.89 4.14
C ARG A 13 28.37 -8.34 3.10
N LYS A 14 27.93 -8.48 1.84
CA LYS A 14 28.78 -8.90 0.73
C LYS A 14 29.82 -7.84 0.35
N TYR A 15 29.41 -6.57 0.25
CA TYR A 15 30.28 -5.50 -0.24
C TYR A 15 30.98 -4.71 0.87
N ARG A 16 30.41 -4.67 2.07
CA ARG A 16 30.89 -3.96 3.28
C ARG A 16 31.12 -2.45 3.12
N VAL A 17 30.82 -1.91 1.96
CA VAL A 17 30.95 -0.50 1.59
C VAL A 17 29.63 -0.06 0.98
N VAL A 18 29.21 1.17 1.27
CA VAL A 18 27.95 1.74 0.78
C VAL A 18 28.01 2.07 -0.72
N GLU A 19 29.20 2.14 -1.30
CA GLU A 19 29.43 2.54 -2.69
C GLU A 19 29.15 1.42 -3.71
N GLY A 20 29.19 1.81 -4.99
CA GLY A 20 29.03 0.88 -6.11
C GLY A 20 27.66 0.19 -6.11
N PRO A 21 27.61 -1.17 -6.13
CA PRO A 21 26.36 -1.92 -6.25
C PRO A 21 25.34 -1.63 -5.13
N VAL A 22 25.82 -1.35 -3.92
CA VAL A 22 24.97 -1.05 -2.76
C VAL A 22 24.24 0.27 -2.97
N LYS A 23 24.98 1.36 -3.27
CA LYS A 23 24.41 2.67 -3.60
C LYS A 23 23.45 2.57 -4.78
N GLN A 24 23.80 1.81 -5.81
CA GLN A 24 22.99 1.72 -7.02
C GLN A 24 21.64 1.06 -6.75
N LYS A 25 21.61 -0.08 -6.04
CA LYS A 25 20.36 -0.78 -5.74
C LYS A 25 19.56 -0.09 -4.63
N LEU A 26 20.20 0.26 -3.51
CA LEU A 26 19.47 0.76 -2.33
C LEU A 26 19.11 2.23 -2.40
N PHE A 27 19.97 3.06 -3.00
CA PHE A 27 19.73 4.50 -3.06
C PHE A 27 19.19 4.90 -4.45
N ASN A 28 19.94 4.62 -5.51
CA ASN A 28 19.58 5.12 -6.83
C ASN A 28 18.26 4.50 -7.34
N GLU A 29 18.07 3.20 -7.16
CA GLU A 29 16.88 2.51 -7.65
C GLU A 29 15.65 2.77 -6.78
N LEU A 30 15.76 2.58 -5.45
CA LEU A 30 14.60 2.72 -4.56
C LEU A 30 14.17 4.18 -4.37
N VAL A 31 15.09 5.15 -4.27
CA VAL A 31 14.74 6.55 -3.99
C VAL A 31 14.33 7.30 -5.26
N PHE A 32 15.07 7.11 -6.36
CA PHE A 32 14.83 7.89 -7.57
C PHE A 32 13.87 7.23 -8.56
N LYS A 33 13.85 5.89 -8.65
CA LYS A 33 13.08 5.19 -9.69
C LYS A 33 11.77 4.59 -9.20
N ARG A 34 11.58 4.46 -7.89
CA ARG A 34 10.39 3.83 -7.31
C ARG A 34 9.72 4.72 -6.28
N ASP A 35 8.44 4.45 -6.05
CA ASP A 35 7.66 5.04 -4.98
C ASP A 35 7.49 4.00 -3.86
N LEU A 36 7.30 4.44 -2.62
CA LEU A 36 7.15 3.54 -1.46
C LEU A 36 5.68 3.45 -1.05
N TYR A 37 5.10 2.26 -1.18
CA TYR A 37 3.73 1.97 -0.79
C TYR A 37 3.71 1.03 0.41
N PHE A 38 2.96 1.40 1.45
CA PHE A 38 2.75 0.57 2.62
C PHE A 38 1.41 -0.16 2.49
N ILE A 39 1.45 -1.49 2.62
CA ILE A 39 0.25 -2.31 2.77
C ILE A 39 -0.01 -2.41 4.27
N VAL A 40 -0.99 -1.65 4.73
CA VAL A 40 -1.42 -1.63 6.13
C VAL A 40 -2.70 -2.45 6.25
N GLY A 41 -2.74 -3.35 7.22
CA GLY A 41 -3.93 -4.12 7.51
C GLY A 41 -3.85 -4.76 8.88
N ASN A 42 -5.01 -5.10 9.43
CA ASN A 42 -5.11 -5.74 10.73
C ASN A 42 -5.62 -7.16 10.53
N THR A 43 -5.10 -8.11 11.31
CA THR A 43 -5.75 -9.42 11.39
C THR A 43 -6.98 -9.31 12.29
N TRP A 44 -7.95 -10.21 12.10
CA TRP A 44 -9.20 -10.25 12.88
C TRP A 44 -8.96 -10.20 14.40
N LYS A 45 -7.93 -10.93 14.85
CA LYS A 45 -7.54 -11.01 16.26
C LYS A 45 -7.02 -9.69 16.84
N TYR A 46 -6.48 -8.79 16.00
CA TYR A 46 -5.84 -7.53 16.40
C TYR A 46 -6.51 -6.31 15.74
N HIS A 47 -7.84 -6.30 15.72
CA HIS A 47 -8.64 -5.27 15.02
C HIS A 47 -8.42 -3.83 15.52
N LYS A 48 -7.90 -3.61 16.74
CA LYS A 48 -7.65 -2.27 17.32
C LYS A 48 -6.24 -1.73 17.13
N SER A 49 -5.36 -2.43 16.43
CA SER A 49 -3.96 -2.03 16.24
C SER A 49 -3.55 -2.06 14.78
N PHE A 50 -2.93 -0.99 14.26
CA PHE A 50 -2.41 -0.96 12.89
C PHE A 50 -1.14 -1.80 12.76
N MET A 51 -1.15 -2.77 11.84
CA MET A 51 0.03 -3.55 11.47
C MET A 51 0.40 -3.27 10.01
N ILE A 52 1.68 -2.99 9.75
CA ILE A 52 2.19 -2.96 8.37
C ILE A 52 2.39 -4.42 7.96
N ILE A 53 1.61 -4.89 6.99
CA ILE A 53 1.64 -6.27 6.50
C ILE A 53 2.65 -6.41 5.36
N GLY A 54 2.91 -5.34 4.60
CA GLY A 54 3.84 -5.40 3.47
C GLY A 54 4.34 -4.04 2.98
N LEU A 55 5.40 -4.12 2.17
CA LEU A 55 6.01 -3.01 1.47
C LEU A 55 5.96 -3.32 -0.03
N PHE A 56 5.62 -2.32 -0.83
CA PHE A 56 5.56 -2.44 -2.27
C PHE A 56 6.25 -1.24 -2.91
N TYR A 57 7.13 -1.51 -3.88
CA TYR A 57 7.92 -0.50 -4.57
C TYR A 57 7.58 -0.49 -6.07
N PRO A 58 6.50 0.17 -6.51
CA PRO A 58 6.21 0.30 -7.92
C PRO A 58 7.15 1.32 -8.58
N PRO A 59 7.39 1.22 -9.91
CA PRO A 59 8.08 2.26 -10.68
C PRO A 59 7.35 3.61 -10.58
N LYS A 60 8.12 4.70 -10.55
CA LYS A 60 7.54 6.05 -10.56
C LYS A 60 6.71 6.30 -11.81
N GLY A 61 5.59 7.00 -11.64
CA GLY A 61 4.64 7.28 -12.71
C GLY A 61 3.68 6.14 -13.03
N THR A 62 3.75 5.02 -12.30
CA THR A 62 2.67 4.02 -12.34
C THR A 62 1.47 4.55 -11.58
N VAL A 63 0.29 4.44 -12.21
CA VAL A 63 -0.98 4.87 -11.61
C VAL A 63 -1.68 3.64 -11.05
N PRO A 64 -2.17 3.65 -9.79
CA PRO A 64 -2.96 2.55 -9.28
C PRO A 64 -4.19 2.32 -10.16
N VAL A 65 -4.39 1.08 -10.61
CA VAL A 65 -5.61 0.71 -11.32
C VAL A 65 -6.78 0.83 -10.33
N LYS A 66 -7.83 1.56 -10.72
CA LYS A 66 -9.04 1.66 -9.90
C LYS A 66 -9.59 0.25 -9.65
N PRO A 67 -9.97 -0.10 -8.40
CA PRO A 67 -10.56 -1.39 -8.15
C PRO A 67 -11.82 -1.55 -9.01
N PRO A 68 -12.10 -2.77 -9.50
CA PRO A 68 -13.34 -3.02 -10.23
C PRO A 68 -14.51 -2.63 -9.31
N VAL A 69 -15.33 -1.70 -9.79
CA VAL A 69 -16.57 -1.35 -9.08
C VAL A 69 -17.48 -2.56 -9.21
N PRO A 70 -17.95 -3.14 -8.10
CA PRO A 70 -18.81 -4.29 -8.21
C PRO A 70 -20.10 -3.87 -8.93
N ILE A 71 -20.54 -4.66 -9.91
CA ILE A 71 -21.82 -4.51 -10.62
C ILE A 71 -22.96 -4.98 -9.70
N PHE A 72 -22.92 -4.62 -8.42
CA PHE A 72 -24.12 -4.75 -7.60
C PHE A 72 -25.05 -3.65 -8.11
N LYS A 73 -26.18 -4.06 -8.71
CA LYS A 73 -27.31 -3.18 -9.03
C LYS A 73 -27.45 -2.16 -7.91
N ASP A 74 -27.53 -0.87 -8.26
CA ASP A 74 -27.79 0.20 -7.31
C ASP A 74 -28.84 -0.29 -6.31
N LYS A 75 -28.48 -0.34 -5.02
CA LYS A 75 -29.47 -0.65 -4.00
C LYS A 75 -30.59 0.36 -4.21
N PRO A 76 -31.85 -0.08 -4.35
CA PRO A 76 -32.95 0.85 -4.57
C PRO A 76 -32.86 1.94 -3.50
N LYS A 77 -32.83 3.20 -3.94
CA LYS A 77 -32.71 4.37 -3.06
C LYS A 77 -33.72 4.19 -1.93
N GLN A 78 -33.23 4.01 -0.70
CA GLN A 78 -34.11 3.87 0.45
C GLN A 78 -34.95 5.14 0.51
N LYS A 79 -36.28 5.01 0.33
CA LYS A 79 -37.19 6.14 0.45
C LYS A 79 -37.05 6.71 1.85
N THR A 80 -36.71 7.98 1.94
CA THR A 80 -36.64 8.68 3.22
C THR A 80 -38.06 9.01 3.70
N LEU A 81 -38.24 9.25 5.00
CA LEU A 81 -39.54 9.64 5.55
C LEU A 81 -40.12 10.89 4.86
N PHE A 82 -39.25 11.79 4.39
CA PHE A 82 -39.64 12.97 3.62
C PHE A 82 -40.30 12.63 2.28
N ASP A 83 -39.80 11.60 1.59
CA ASP A 83 -40.37 11.12 0.31
C ASP A 83 -41.76 10.50 0.52
N ILE A 84 -42.01 9.91 1.70
CA ILE A 84 -43.30 9.31 2.09
C ILE A 84 -44.31 10.39 2.47
N ILE A 85 -43.85 11.44 3.18
CA ILE A 85 -44.70 12.56 3.61
C ILE A 85 -45.14 13.42 2.43
N GLN A 86 -44.32 13.57 1.38
CA GLN A 86 -44.67 14.33 0.17
C GLN A 86 -45.64 13.60 -0.78
N GLN A 87 -45.94 12.31 -0.57
CA GLN A 87 -46.89 11.53 -1.40
C GLN A 87 -48.32 11.49 -0.85
N LYS A 88 -48.60 12.19 0.26
CA LYS A 88 -49.94 12.41 0.80
C LYS A 88 -50.44 13.80 0.48
#